data_AF-A0A822CZA2-F1
#
_entry.id   AF-A0A822CZA2-F1
#
_cell.length_a   1.000
_cell.length_b   1.000
_cell.length_c   1.000
_cell.angle_alpha   90.00
_cell.angle_beta   90.00
_cell.angle_gamma   90.00
#
_symmetry.space_group_name_H-M   'P 1'
#
loop_
_entity.id
_entity.type
_entity.pdbx_description
1 polymer ?
#
loop_
_entity_poly.entity_id
_entity_poly.type
_entity_poly.pdbx_seq_one_letter_code
_entity_poly.pdbx_strand_id
1 'polypeptide(L)'
;MMNDIEEFSFLLKLCPYMEYLKVNSIKRMDFKFVLRYIFKKIKDDCNDYFRLLCFRIPTADDEMIKKLKRMINFEKLLLNYTIKRVADNLFFEWQSLQDL
;
A
#
# COMPACT_ATOMS: atom_id res chain seq x y z
N MET A 1 -2.24 14.93 8.34
CA MET A 1 -2.95 14.04 7.39
C MET A 1 -2.63 14.38 5.94
N MET A 2 -2.86 15.62 5.45
CA MET A 2 -2.51 15.95 4.05
C MET A 2 -0.99 16.08 3.82
N ASN A 3 -0.24 16.64 4.77
CA ASN A 3 1.23 16.77 4.69
C ASN A 3 1.95 15.41 4.69
N ASP A 4 1.55 14.49 5.59
CA ASP A 4 2.15 13.13 5.68
C ASP A 4 1.99 12.33 4.36
N ILE A 5 0.98 12.70 3.57
CA ILE A 5 0.61 12.06 2.32
C ILE A 5 1.41 12.62 1.14
N GLU A 6 1.67 13.93 1.11
CA GLU A 6 2.57 14.56 0.14
C GLU A 6 4.01 14.09 0.34
N GLU A 7 4.43 13.89 1.59
CA GLU A 7 5.73 13.31 1.93
C GLU A 7 5.91 11.91 1.33
N PHE A 8 4.88 11.08 1.31
CA PHE A 8 4.94 9.75 0.70
C PHE A 8 5.20 9.81 -0.81
N SER A 9 4.48 10.66 -1.54
CA SER A 9 4.70 10.85 -2.98
C SER A 9 6.08 11.42 -3.26
N PHE A 10 6.57 12.33 -2.40
CA PHE A 10 7.93 12.84 -2.48
C PHE A 10 8.98 11.76 -2.29
N LEU A 11 8.82 10.87 -1.30
CA LEU A 11 9.72 9.72 -1.08
C LEU A 11 9.76 8.78 -2.29
N LEU A 12 8.60 8.47 -2.89
CA LEU A 12 8.55 7.67 -4.11
C LEU A 12 9.29 8.32 -5.28
N LYS A 13 9.28 9.66 -5.38
CA LYS A 13 10.01 10.41 -6.42
C LYS A 13 11.50 10.49 -6.13
N LEU A 14 11.90 10.63 -4.87
CA LEU A 14 13.31 10.65 -4.46
C LEU A 14 13.98 9.29 -4.64
N CYS A 15 13.23 8.21 -4.42
CA CYS A 15 13.72 6.84 -4.49
C CYS A 15 12.98 6.08 -5.60
N PRO A 16 13.27 6.37 -6.89
CA PRO A 16 12.53 5.78 -8.01
C PRO A 16 12.69 4.26 -8.09
N TYR A 17 13.78 3.72 -7.55
CA TYR A 17 14.07 2.28 -7.48
C TYR A 17 13.72 1.64 -6.13
N MET A 18 12.89 2.29 -5.31
CA MET A 18 12.48 1.71 -4.03
C MET A 18 11.58 0.51 -4.28
N GLU A 19 12.04 -0.69 -3.90
CA GLU A 19 11.25 -1.92 -4.02
C GLU A 19 10.30 -2.14 -2.83
N TYR A 20 10.72 -1.68 -1.66
CA TYR A 20 10.08 -1.96 -0.39
C TYR A 20 9.91 -0.71 0.47
N LEU A 21 8.74 -0.58 1.09
CA LEU A 21 8.48 0.43 2.09
C LEU A 21 7.75 -0.16 3.30
N LYS A 22 8.31 0.11 4.48
CA LYS A 22 7.71 -0.23 5.75
C LYS A 22 7.19 1.03 6.43
N VAL A 23 5.89 1.04 6.73
CA VAL A 23 5.24 2.12 7.46
C VAL A 23 4.81 1.61 8.83
N ASN A 24 5.31 2.27 9.88
CA ASN A 24 4.81 2.07 11.22
C ASN A 24 3.58 2.93 11.40
N SER A 25 2.40 2.31 11.54
CA SER A 25 1.17 3.08 11.74
C SER A 25 1.20 3.75 13.13
N ILE A 26 0.90 5.05 13.16
CA ILE A 26 0.72 5.80 14.40
C ILE A 26 -0.75 5.61 14.83
N LYS A 27 -0.99 5.50 16.15
CA LYS A 27 -2.36 5.44 16.70
C LYS A 27 -3.20 6.60 16.12
N ARG A 28 -4.37 6.29 15.54
CA ARG A 28 -5.38 7.18 14.91
C ARG A 28 -5.21 7.48 13.41
N MET A 29 -4.27 6.85 12.72
CA MET A 29 -4.21 6.92 11.26
C MET A 29 -5.43 6.22 10.64
N ASP A 30 -6.16 6.90 9.74
CA ASP A 30 -7.16 6.21 8.90
C ASP A 30 -6.40 5.38 7.86
N PHE A 31 -6.10 4.15 8.27
CA PHE A 31 -5.32 3.22 7.48
C PHE A 31 -5.93 2.96 6.09
N LYS A 32 -7.27 2.86 5.99
CA LYS A 32 -7.92 2.59 4.71
C LYS A 32 -7.76 3.77 3.77
N PHE A 33 -7.95 4.99 4.27
CA PHE A 33 -7.77 6.20 3.49
C PHE A 33 -6.34 6.31 2.96
N VAL A 34 -5.34 6.09 3.82
CA VAL A 34 -3.93 6.21 3.42
C VAL A 34 -3.55 5.12 2.43
N LEU A 35 -3.94 3.87 2.68
CA LEU A 35 -3.66 2.77 1.75
C LEU A 35 -4.26 3.03 0.37
N ARG A 36 -5.52 3.52 0.34
CA ARG A 36 -6.21 3.90 -0.89
C ARG A 36 -5.45 5.00 -1.63
N TYR A 37 -4.97 6.01 -0.94
CA TYR A 37 -4.17 7.08 -1.54
C TYR A 37 -2.87 6.54 -2.15
N ILE A 38 -2.13 5.75 -1.37
CA ILE A 38 -0.85 5.18 -1.80
C ILE A 38 -1.03 4.37 -3.10
N PHE A 39 -2.02 3.48 -3.14
CA PHE A 39 -2.25 2.67 -4.33
C PHE A 39 -2.73 3.48 -5.54
N LYS A 40 -3.53 4.54 -5.33
CA LYS A 40 -3.84 5.48 -6.41
C LYS A 40 -2.59 6.14 -6.96
N LYS A 41 -1.69 6.61 -6.08
CA LYS A 41 -0.43 7.21 -6.53
C LYS A 41 0.49 6.26 -7.27
N ILE A 42 0.62 5.01 -6.81
CA ILE A 42 1.42 4.00 -7.53
C ILE A 42 0.84 3.75 -8.92
N LYS A 43 -0.49 3.67 -9.02
CA LYS A 43 -1.18 3.48 -10.29
C LYS A 43 -1.01 4.68 -11.23
N ASP A 44 -1.04 5.90 -10.70
CA ASP A 44 -0.98 7.13 -11.50
C ASP A 44 0.46 7.52 -11.88
N ASP A 45 1.43 7.30 -10.99
CA ASP A 45 2.82 7.74 -11.13
C ASP A 45 3.74 6.67 -11.78
N CYS A 46 3.20 5.49 -12.16
CA CYS A 46 3.91 4.40 -12.86
C CYS A 46 5.28 4.02 -12.26
N ASN A 47 5.41 3.94 -10.92
CA ASN A 47 6.62 3.41 -10.32
C ASN A 47 6.64 1.88 -10.44
N ASP A 48 7.32 1.38 -11.47
CA ASP A 48 7.44 -0.06 -11.77
C ASP A 48 8.31 -0.83 -10.78
N TYR A 49 9.17 -0.15 -10.01
CA TYR A 49 10.06 -0.81 -9.05
C TYR A 49 9.40 -1.04 -7.70
N PHE A 50 8.42 -0.21 -7.34
CA PHE A 50 7.76 -0.34 -6.05
C PHE A 50 6.77 -1.51 -6.06
N ARG A 51 7.12 -2.58 -5.33
CA ARG A 51 6.42 -3.88 -5.34
C ARG A 51 5.87 -4.31 -4.01
N LEU A 52 6.44 -3.82 -2.92
CA LEU A 52 6.16 -4.33 -1.58
C LEU A 52 5.91 -3.19 -0.59
N LEU A 53 4.70 -3.16 -0.04
CA LEU A 53 4.30 -2.23 1.01
C LEU A 53 3.93 -3.01 2.28
N CYS A 54 4.54 -2.64 3.41
CA CYS A 54 4.30 -3.26 4.69
C CYS A 54 3.79 -2.25 5.69
N PHE A 55 2.67 -2.56 6.35
CA PHE A 55 2.17 -1.80 7.48
C PHE A 55 2.20 -2.63 8.75
N ARG A 56 2.71 -2.03 9.83
CA ARG A 56 2.51 -2.59 11.17
C ARG A 56 1.12 -2.23 11.68
N ILE A 57 0.22 -3.20 11.79
CA ILE A 57 -1.14 -3.08 12.28
C ILE A 57 -1.42 -4.27 13.22
N PRO A 58 -1.11 -4.13 14.53
CA PRO A 58 -1.26 -5.22 15.50
C PRO A 58 -2.70 -5.73 15.62
N THR A 59 -3.69 -4.89 15.29
CA THR A 59 -5.12 -5.22 15.35
C THR A 59 -5.66 -5.78 14.02
N ALA A 60 -4.80 -6.10 13.05
CA ALA A 60 -5.26 -6.62 11.76
C ALA A 60 -5.80 -8.05 11.90
N ASP A 61 -7.04 -8.23 11.48
CA ASP A 61 -7.73 -9.50 11.43
C ASP A 61 -8.14 -9.86 9.99
N ASP A 62 -8.72 -11.05 9.82
CA ASP A 62 -9.11 -11.55 8.51
C ASP A 62 -10.29 -10.77 7.91
N GLU A 63 -11.13 -10.15 8.75
CA GLU A 63 -12.25 -9.32 8.29
C GLU A 63 -11.73 -8.01 7.68
N MET A 64 -10.75 -7.39 8.32
CA MET A 64 -10.03 -6.23 7.80
C MET A 64 -9.39 -6.57 6.46
N ILE A 65 -8.70 -7.70 6.33
CA ILE A 65 -8.11 -8.15 5.06
C ILE A 65 -9.19 -8.31 3.98
N LYS A 66 -10.32 -8.95 4.30
CA LYS A 66 -11.45 -9.09 3.35
C LYS A 66 -11.97 -7.72 2.89
N LYS A 67 -12.11 -6.75 3.81
CA LYS A 67 -12.53 -5.38 3.48
C LYS A 67 -11.52 -4.68 2.57
N LEU A 68 -10.23 -4.86 2.81
CA LEU A 68 -9.17 -4.28 1.97
C LEU A 68 -9.17 -4.90 0.57
N LYS A 69 -9.28 -6.23 0.45
CA LYS A 69 -9.41 -6.90 -0.86
C LYS A 69 -10.61 -6.38 -1.65
N ARG A 70 -11.77 -6.23 -0.99
CA ARG A 70 -12.97 -5.65 -1.61
C ARG A 70 -12.73 -4.24 -2.13
N MET A 71 -12.08 -3.38 -1.33
CA MET A 71 -11.74 -2.00 -1.74
C MET A 71 -10.81 -2.00 -2.95
N ILE A 72 -9.71 -2.76 -2.91
CA ILE A 72 -8.72 -2.82 -3.99
C ILE A 72 -9.37 -3.32 -5.29
N ASN A 73 -10.21 -4.35 -5.21
CA ASN A 73 -10.91 -4.92 -6.37
C ASN A 73 -11.97 -3.97 -6.93
N PHE A 74 -12.83 -3.42 -6.07
CA PHE A 74 -13.93 -2.53 -6.47
C PHE A 74 -13.40 -1.28 -7.17
N GLU A 75 -12.30 -0.72 -6.66
CA GLU A 75 -11.71 0.51 -7.18
C GLU A 75 -10.60 0.28 -8.21
N LYS A 76 -10.26 -0.99 -8.49
CA LYS A 76 -9.17 -1.38 -9.40
C LYS A 76 -7.85 -0.66 -9.07
N LEU A 77 -7.44 -0.74 -7.81
CA LEU A 77 -6.26 -0.03 -7.28
C LEU A 77 -4.94 -0.74 -7.59
N LEU A 78 -4.93 -2.07 -7.54
CA LEU A 78 -3.76 -2.90 -7.83
C LEU A 78 -4.19 -4.10 -8.69
N LEU A 79 -3.27 -4.60 -9.49
CA LEU A 79 -3.41 -5.82 -10.28
C LEU A 79 -2.46 -6.89 -9.74
N ASN A 80 -2.84 -8.17 -9.90
CA ASN A 80 -2.03 -9.33 -9.49
C ASN A 80 -1.43 -9.22 -8.08
N TYR A 81 -2.23 -8.71 -7.14
CA TYR A 81 -1.74 -8.41 -5.80
C TYR A 81 -2.00 -9.57 -4.82
N THR A 82 -1.17 -9.65 -3.79
CA THR A 82 -1.38 -10.50 -2.63
C THR A 82 -1.35 -9.67 -1.35
N ILE A 83 -2.13 -10.10 -0.35
CA ILE A 83 -2.11 -9.54 0.99
C ILE A 83 -1.77 -10.66 1.95
N LYS A 84 -0.67 -10.52 2.70
CA LYS A 84 -0.18 -11.51 3.67
C LYS A 84 -0.12 -10.87 5.05
N ARG A 85 -0.60 -11.57 6.09
CA ARG A 85 -0.48 -11.17 7.49
C ARG A 85 0.59 -12.03 8.17
N VAL A 86 1.61 -11.40 8.74
CA VAL A 86 2.68 -12.07 9.50
C VAL A 86 2.89 -11.32 10.80
N ALA A 87 2.49 -11.93 11.92
CA ALA A 87 2.41 -11.27 13.22
C ALA A 87 1.65 -9.93 13.12
N ASP A 88 2.23 -8.85 13.64
CA ASP A 88 1.66 -7.49 13.60
C ASP A 88 1.72 -6.81 12.23
N ASN A 89 2.22 -7.47 11.18
CA ASN A 89 2.50 -6.82 9.90
C ASN A 89 1.56 -7.33 8.81
N LEU A 90 1.08 -6.38 8.00
CA LEU A 90 0.31 -6.61 6.80
C LEU A 90 1.14 -6.21 5.59
N PHE A 91 1.46 -7.21 4.77
CA PHE A 91 2.24 -7.06 3.54
C PHE A 91 1.30 -7.03 2.34
N PHE A 92 1.55 -6.08 1.44
CA PHE A 92 0.92 -5.94 0.15
C PHE A 92 2.00 -6.07 -0.90
N GLU A 93 1.82 -7.02 -1.80
CA GLU A 93 2.76 -7.33 -2.88
C GLU A 93 1.99 -7.34 -4.20
N TRP A 94 2.52 -6.76 -5.28
CA TRP A 94 1.87 -6.73 -6.60
C TRP A 94 2.89 -6.77 -7.73
N GLN A 95 2.44 -7.10 -8.95
CA GLN A 95 3.24 -7.09 -10.18
C GLN A 95 3.01 -5.81 -10.99
N SER A 96 3.89 -5.48 -11.94
CA SER A 96 3.68 -4.33 -12.84
C SER A 96 2.71 -4.78 -13.92
N LEU A 97 2.02 -3.77 -14.44
CA LEU A 97 1.33 -3.85 -15.70
C LEU A 97 2.22 -4.30 -16.87
N GLN A 98 3.55 -4.10 -16.80
CA GLN A 98 4.50 -4.56 -17.82
C GLN A 98 4.92 -6.02 -17.66
N ASP A 99 4.61 -6.66 -16.53
CA ASP A 99 4.90 -8.08 -16.29
C ASP A 99 3.77 -9.00 -16.83
N LEU A 100 2.76 -8.42 -17.48
CA LEU A 100 1.56 -9.04 -18.05
C LEU A 100 1.56 -8.94 -19.58
#